data_AF-A0A2I4AKA4-F1
#
_entry.id   AF-A0A2I4AKA4-F1
#
_cell.length_a   1.000
_cell.length_b   1.000
_cell.length_c   1.000
_cell.angle_alpha   90.00
_cell.angle_beta   90.00
_cell.angle_gamma   90.00
#
_symmetry.space_group_name_H-M   'P 1'
#
loop_
_entity.id
_entity.type
_entity.pdbx_description
1 polymer ?
#
loop_
_entity_poly.entity_id
_entity_poly.type
_entity_poly.pdbx_seq_one_letter_code
_entity_poly.pdbx_strand_id
1 'polypeptide(L)'
;MSSIFNPPLHRQRHQFVIDFVMKNKPRRVADLGCSECRLLKQLKFHREIEQLVGVDVNGGKIKKKMHGLGPLSADYLQPTYDQLQIELYQGSVTQRDARLRGFDLVTCIELIEHLTLTDLEHFSAVVFGYTTPVNVIVSTPNSEFNVLLPGLSGFRDRDHKFEWNRAEFKSWALKVCFEYGYDVEFTGVGEAPPGQQDCVGFCTQIGVFHRRRGRDHCGALPGDGGETVFPYTLLYSVNYPSLRDNNTLRRVLVSEVLYWAEQIKNRWIEEKSVCEEEVEALMDYSGRRDDKELLWTSDPKQPEFGTLNNVVSVPLAALWSCCPKVGELSGSLGNLRHLLMDEPEVQLNQDGSAVLVKYQEQDQDVDTDLEDGEDSEGSQCFYRAEQEEDWEADV
;
A
#
# COMPACT_ATOMS: atom_id res chain seq x y z
N MET A 1 27.17 11.79 -16.26
CA MET A 1 28.44 11.13 -15.88
C MET A 1 28.13 9.67 -15.60
N SER A 2 29.05 8.73 -15.80
CA SER A 2 28.79 7.33 -15.40
C SER A 2 28.61 7.29 -13.88
N SER A 3 27.46 6.83 -13.39
CA SER A 3 27.20 6.73 -11.95
C SER A 3 28.27 5.84 -11.30
N ILE A 4 28.86 6.34 -10.21
CA ILE A 4 29.98 5.69 -9.49
C ILE A 4 29.54 4.33 -8.94
N PHE A 5 28.23 4.17 -8.67
CA PHE A 5 27.64 2.97 -8.12
C PHE A 5 26.55 2.43 -9.05
N ASN A 6 26.51 1.10 -9.20
CA ASN A 6 25.43 0.43 -9.88
C ASN A 6 24.88 -0.70 -8.99
N PRO A 7 23.66 -0.59 -8.45
CA PRO A 7 22.69 0.51 -8.64
C PRO A 7 23.13 1.82 -7.92
N PRO A 8 22.49 2.97 -8.22
CA PRO A 8 22.78 4.25 -7.54
C PRO A 8 22.68 4.14 -6.01
N LEU A 9 23.50 4.90 -5.27
CA LEU A 9 23.66 4.71 -3.82
C LEU A 9 22.35 4.93 -3.04
N HIS A 10 21.52 5.90 -3.43
CA HIS A 10 20.21 6.11 -2.81
C HIS A 10 19.30 4.87 -2.92
N ARG A 11 19.40 4.09 -4.01
CA ARG A 11 18.67 2.82 -4.15
C ARG A 11 19.26 1.75 -3.24
N GLN A 12 20.58 1.68 -3.11
CA GLN A 12 21.22 0.75 -2.16
C GLN A 12 20.81 1.05 -0.71
N ARG A 13 20.73 2.32 -0.32
CA ARG A 13 20.25 2.74 1.02
C ARG A 13 18.81 2.27 1.27
N HIS A 14 17.91 2.50 0.31
CA HIS A 14 16.52 2.02 0.43
C HIS A 14 16.44 0.49 0.43
N GLN A 15 17.23 -0.19 -0.40
CA GLN A 15 17.25 -1.65 -0.45
C GLN A 15 17.71 -2.25 0.89
N PHE A 16 18.71 -1.64 1.53
CA PHE A 16 19.16 -2.06 2.86
C PHE A 16 18.00 -2.05 3.90
N VAL A 17 17.19 -0.99 3.90
CA VAL A 17 16.01 -0.90 4.77
C VAL A 17 14.96 -1.95 4.40
N ILE A 18 14.71 -2.14 3.10
CA ILE A 18 13.76 -3.15 2.61
C ILE A 18 14.17 -4.56 3.04
N ASP A 19 15.45 -4.90 2.92
CA ASP A 19 15.99 -6.19 3.34
C ASP A 19 15.84 -6.38 4.86
N PHE A 20 16.06 -5.31 5.64
CA PHE A 20 15.81 -5.31 7.07
C PHE A 20 14.33 -5.57 7.39
N VAL A 21 13.41 -4.91 6.69
CA VAL A 21 11.96 -5.09 6.86
C VAL A 21 11.53 -6.51 6.50
N MET A 22 12.01 -7.06 5.39
CA MET A 22 11.73 -8.44 4.99
C MET A 22 12.20 -9.46 6.03
N LYS A 23 13.38 -9.23 6.63
CA LYS A 23 13.95 -10.12 7.65
C LYS A 23 13.25 -10.02 9.00
N ASN A 24 12.94 -8.80 9.46
CA ASN A 24 12.50 -8.54 10.83
C ASN A 24 10.98 -8.33 10.97
N LYS A 25 10.27 -8.11 9.85
CA LYS A 25 8.82 -7.97 9.76
C LYS A 25 8.22 -6.97 10.78
N PRO A 26 8.74 -5.72 10.86
CA PRO A 26 8.16 -4.70 11.72
C PRO A 26 6.74 -4.35 11.26
N ARG A 27 5.83 -4.08 12.22
CA ARG A 27 4.45 -3.71 11.93
C ARG A 27 4.26 -2.20 11.88
N ARG A 28 4.97 -1.47 12.74
CA ARG A 28 4.92 -0.01 12.82
C ARG A 28 6.26 0.59 12.42
N VAL A 29 6.30 1.26 11.27
CA VAL A 29 7.52 1.81 10.67
C VAL A 29 7.39 3.32 10.49
N ALA A 30 8.37 4.09 10.95
CA ALA A 30 8.43 5.53 10.74
C ALA A 30 9.72 5.92 10.02
N ASP A 31 9.61 6.77 9.01
CA ASP A 31 10.72 7.36 8.28
C ASP A 31 10.84 8.85 8.63
N LEU A 32 11.91 9.20 9.35
CA LEU A 32 12.22 10.56 9.77
C LEU A 32 13.16 11.18 8.75
N GLY A 33 12.78 12.33 8.19
CA GLY A 33 13.42 12.89 7.00
C GLY A 33 12.89 12.29 5.70
N CYS A 34 11.59 11.96 5.64
CA CYS A 34 11.04 11.17 4.54
C CYS A 34 11.04 11.88 3.17
N SER A 35 11.26 13.20 3.11
CA SER A 35 11.42 14.00 1.90
C SER A 35 10.30 13.70 0.86
N GLU A 36 10.66 13.19 -0.33
CA GLU A 36 9.73 12.82 -1.41
C GLU A 36 8.97 11.49 -1.21
N CYS A 37 9.10 10.89 -0.03
CA CYS A 37 8.48 9.63 0.39
C CYS A 37 8.92 8.43 -0.47
N ARG A 38 10.14 8.44 -1.03
CA ARG A 38 10.62 7.38 -1.94
C ARG A 38 10.77 6.03 -1.24
N LEU A 39 11.27 6.03 0.00
CA LEU A 39 11.35 4.82 0.82
C LEU A 39 9.94 4.32 1.18
N LEU A 40 9.08 5.21 1.67
CA LEU A 40 7.68 4.88 2.03
C LEU A 40 6.89 4.28 0.85
N LYS A 41 7.09 4.79 -0.37
CA LYS A 41 6.45 4.26 -1.59
C LYS A 41 6.85 2.83 -1.91
N GLN A 42 8.01 2.38 -1.47
CA GLN A 42 8.45 0.99 -1.61
C GLN A 42 7.94 0.16 -0.44
N LEU A 43 8.06 0.67 0.79
CA LEU A 43 7.64 -0.03 2.01
C LEU A 43 6.14 -0.36 2.04
N LYS A 44 5.28 0.47 1.43
CA LYS A 44 3.82 0.23 1.42
C LYS A 44 3.38 -1.12 0.81
N PHE A 45 4.24 -1.77 0.02
CA PHE A 45 3.96 -3.07 -0.59
C PHE A 45 4.32 -4.26 0.32
N HIS A 46 4.93 -4.02 1.48
CA HIS A 46 5.25 -5.05 2.45
C HIS A 46 4.08 -5.25 3.42
N ARG A 47 3.39 -6.38 3.29
CA ARG A 47 2.12 -6.69 3.96
C ARG A 47 2.24 -6.83 5.48
N GLU A 48 3.45 -7.03 5.99
CA GLU A 48 3.72 -7.09 7.42
C GLU A 48 3.57 -5.74 8.11
N ILE A 49 3.69 -4.63 7.36
CA ILE A 49 3.56 -3.28 7.86
C ILE A 49 2.08 -2.92 7.99
N GLU A 50 1.66 -2.58 9.20
CA GLU A 50 0.30 -2.17 9.53
C GLU A 50 0.17 -0.65 9.67
N GLN A 51 1.26 0.03 10.06
CA GLN A 51 1.32 1.48 10.15
C GLN A 51 2.63 1.99 9.57
N LEU A 52 2.53 2.92 8.63
CA LEU A 52 3.66 3.57 7.98
C LEU A 52 3.58 5.09 8.18
N VAL A 53 4.61 5.67 8.79
CA VAL A 53 4.65 7.10 9.09
C VAL A 53 5.81 7.78 8.39
N GLY A 54 5.58 8.95 7.81
CA GLY A 54 6.62 9.85 7.31
C GLY A 54 6.64 11.16 8.05
N VAL A 55 7.82 11.66 8.41
CA VAL A 55 7.99 12.97 9.03
C VAL A 55 9.05 13.75 8.29
N ASP A 56 8.77 15.01 7.96
CA ASP A 56 9.76 15.93 7.39
C ASP A 56 9.48 17.36 7.84
N VAL A 57 10.52 18.19 7.98
CA VAL A 57 10.38 19.62 8.27
C VAL A 57 9.77 20.38 7.09
N ASN A 58 10.05 19.92 5.86
CA ASN A 58 9.59 20.51 4.63
C ASN A 58 8.26 19.90 4.18
N GLY A 59 7.16 20.42 4.73
CA GLY A 59 5.81 20.02 4.33
C GLY A 59 5.49 20.25 2.84
N GLY A 60 6.23 21.12 2.17
CA GLY A 60 6.10 21.36 0.72
C GLY A 60 6.52 20.14 -0.12
N LYS A 61 7.61 19.45 0.27
CA LYS A 61 8.06 18.21 -0.39
C LYS A 61 7.03 17.09 -0.22
N ILE A 62 6.50 16.93 0.99
CA ILE A 62 5.44 15.95 1.31
C ILE A 62 4.20 16.19 0.45
N LYS A 63 3.65 17.42 0.47
CA LYS A 63 2.40 17.75 -0.26
C LYS A 63 2.48 17.44 -1.76
N LYS A 64 3.66 17.62 -2.39
CA LYS A 64 3.87 17.31 -3.81
C LYS A 64 3.82 15.82 -4.13
N LYS A 65 4.10 14.94 -3.16
CA LYS A 65 4.34 13.51 -3.41
C LYS A 65 3.41 12.56 -2.63
N MET A 66 2.63 13.08 -1.69
CA MET A 66 1.79 12.30 -0.76
C MET A 66 0.76 11.40 -1.46
N HIS A 67 0.14 11.87 -2.56
CA HIS A 67 -0.90 11.09 -3.26
C HIS A 67 -0.39 9.77 -3.86
N GLY A 68 0.92 9.64 -4.13
CA GLY A 68 1.52 8.38 -4.59
C GLY A 68 1.53 7.27 -3.53
N LEU A 69 1.25 7.60 -2.27
CA LEU A 69 1.10 6.64 -1.17
C LEU A 69 -0.34 6.12 -1.03
N GLY A 70 -1.31 6.68 -1.75
CA GLY A 70 -2.69 6.19 -1.73
C GLY A 70 -2.81 4.74 -2.25
N PRO A 71 -3.92 4.06 -1.91
CA PRO A 71 -4.26 2.76 -2.47
C PRO A 71 -4.39 2.82 -3.99
N LEU A 72 -3.96 1.75 -4.65
CA LEU A 72 -4.14 1.53 -6.08
C LEU A 72 -5.57 1.03 -6.36
N SER A 73 -6.02 1.11 -7.61
CA SER A 73 -7.33 0.55 -8.01
C SER A 73 -7.45 -0.93 -7.67
N ALA A 74 -6.35 -1.69 -7.80
CA ALA A 74 -6.29 -3.10 -7.44
C ALA A 74 -6.60 -3.34 -5.95
N ASP A 75 -6.17 -2.45 -5.05
CA ASP A 75 -6.43 -2.58 -3.61
C ASP A 75 -7.92 -2.47 -3.29
N TYR A 76 -8.68 -1.67 -4.05
CA TYR A 76 -10.13 -1.54 -3.88
C TYR A 76 -10.94 -2.66 -4.53
N LEU A 77 -10.45 -3.22 -5.65
CA LEU A 77 -11.09 -4.31 -6.37
C LEU A 77 -10.83 -5.66 -5.69
N GLN A 78 -9.65 -5.84 -5.11
CA GLN A 78 -9.23 -7.08 -4.44
C GLN A 78 -8.58 -6.76 -3.09
N PRO A 79 -9.33 -6.17 -2.14
CA PRO A 79 -8.80 -5.90 -0.81
C PRO A 79 -8.48 -7.22 -0.09
N THR A 80 -7.50 -7.16 0.79
CA THR A 80 -7.08 -8.28 1.63
C THR A 80 -7.54 -8.06 3.07
N TYR A 81 -7.29 -9.01 3.96
CA TYR A 81 -7.48 -8.80 5.41
C TYR A 81 -6.34 -8.00 6.06
N ASP A 82 -5.28 -7.72 5.30
CA ASP A 82 -4.17 -6.89 5.77
C ASP A 82 -4.69 -5.46 5.96
N GLN A 83 -4.19 -4.78 6.98
CA GLN A 83 -4.54 -3.40 7.27
C GLN A 83 -3.27 -2.56 7.10
N LEU A 84 -3.37 -1.43 6.41
CA LEU A 84 -2.28 -0.48 6.29
C LEU A 84 -2.82 0.93 6.46
N GLN A 85 -2.29 1.63 7.46
CA GLN A 85 -2.50 3.06 7.64
C GLN A 85 -1.21 3.80 7.28
N ILE A 86 -1.31 4.83 6.45
CA ILE A 86 -0.19 5.71 6.11
C ILE A 86 -0.49 7.12 6.59
N GLU A 87 0.42 7.71 7.35
CA GLU A 87 0.32 9.09 7.84
C GLU A 87 1.59 9.88 7.54
N LEU A 88 1.44 11.09 7.03
CA LEU A 88 2.55 12.01 6.78
C LEU A 88 2.39 13.27 7.61
N TYR A 89 3.48 13.65 8.27
CA TYR A 89 3.52 14.75 9.20
C TYR A 89 4.57 15.78 8.78
N GLN A 90 4.24 17.06 8.96
CA GLN A 90 5.21 18.13 9.00
C GLN A 90 5.66 18.35 10.44
N GLY A 91 6.95 18.19 10.72
CA GLY A 91 7.49 18.25 12.08
C GLY A 91 9.01 18.16 12.14
N SER A 92 9.57 18.57 13.27
CA SER A 92 11.02 18.44 13.53
C SER A 92 11.32 17.20 14.35
N VAL A 93 12.38 16.48 13.96
CA VAL A 93 12.89 15.31 14.70
C VAL A 93 13.48 15.67 16.07
N THR A 94 13.70 16.96 16.34
CA THR A 94 14.11 17.49 17.65
C THR A 94 12.94 17.71 18.61
N GLN A 95 11.69 17.56 18.14
CA GLN A 95 10.49 17.73 18.94
C GLN A 95 9.87 16.37 19.29
N ARG A 96 9.37 16.26 20.53
CA ARG A 96 8.65 15.07 21.01
C ARG A 96 7.24 15.07 20.44
N ASP A 97 6.85 13.97 19.82
CA ASP A 97 5.46 13.72 19.42
C ASP A 97 5.01 12.35 19.93
N ALA A 98 3.95 12.34 20.74
CA ALA A 98 3.49 11.12 21.39
C ALA A 98 3.01 10.04 20.40
N ARG A 99 2.63 10.42 19.17
CA ARG A 99 2.16 9.47 18.13
C ARG A 99 3.25 8.54 17.63
N LEU A 100 4.52 8.93 17.73
CA LEU A 100 5.66 8.11 17.31
C LEU A 100 6.10 7.07 18.34
N ARG A 101 5.52 7.06 19.55
CA ARG A 101 5.89 6.08 20.58
C ARG A 101 5.49 4.64 20.17
N GLY A 102 6.33 3.68 20.55
CA GLY A 102 6.04 2.25 20.38
C GLY A 102 6.11 1.76 18.93
N PHE A 103 6.98 2.37 18.12
CA PHE A 103 7.29 1.89 16.77
C PHE A 103 8.29 0.72 16.80
N ASP A 104 8.16 -0.20 15.86
CA ASP A 104 9.05 -1.35 15.73
C ASP A 104 10.35 -0.98 15.00
N LEU A 105 10.24 -0.05 14.04
CA LEU A 105 11.35 0.46 13.26
C LEU A 105 11.21 1.98 13.05
N VAL A 106 12.29 2.69 13.30
CA VAL A 106 12.47 4.09 12.88
C VAL A 106 13.66 4.15 11.92
N THR A 107 13.49 4.78 10.76
CA THR A 107 14.54 5.03 9.78
C THR A 107 14.88 6.50 9.73
N CYS A 108 16.18 6.81 9.69
CA CYS A 108 16.74 8.15 9.54
C CYS A 108 17.82 8.06 8.47
N ILE A 109 17.41 8.09 7.20
CA ILE A 109 18.29 7.84 6.06
C ILE A 109 18.80 9.18 5.52
N GLU A 110 20.10 9.41 5.60
CA GLU A 110 20.77 10.66 5.22
C GLU A 110 20.08 11.89 5.86
N LEU A 111 20.00 11.89 7.19
CA LEU A 111 19.28 12.94 7.95
C LEU A 111 20.20 13.70 8.90
N ILE A 112 21.03 12.98 9.66
CA ILE A 112 21.69 13.54 10.84
C ILE A 112 22.72 14.61 10.47
N GLU A 113 23.34 14.50 9.30
CA GLU A 113 24.29 15.46 8.73
C GLU A 113 23.66 16.83 8.43
N HIS A 114 22.33 16.93 8.32
CA HIS A 114 21.63 18.20 8.16
C HIS A 114 21.31 18.88 9.50
N LEU A 115 21.55 18.20 10.62
CA LEU A 115 21.34 18.74 11.96
C LEU A 115 22.58 19.48 12.45
N THR A 116 22.38 20.56 13.22
CA THR A 116 23.49 21.10 14.01
C THR A 116 23.88 20.10 15.10
N LEU A 117 25.10 20.18 15.64
CA LEU A 117 25.50 19.28 16.74
C LEU A 117 24.57 19.38 17.96
N THR A 118 24.06 20.58 18.25
CA THR A 118 23.04 20.80 19.30
C THR A 118 21.72 20.10 18.96
N ASP A 119 21.25 20.21 17.72
CA ASP A 119 20.03 19.53 17.29
C ASP A 119 20.19 18.00 17.29
N LEU A 120 21.40 17.51 17.02
CA LEU A 120 21.71 16.09 17.05
C LEU A 120 21.63 15.49 18.46
N GLU A 121 22.00 16.25 19.48
CA GLU A 121 21.80 15.86 20.89
C GLU A 121 20.30 15.75 21.22
N HIS A 122 19.49 16.72 20.78
CA HIS A 122 18.05 16.68 20.94
C HIS A 122 17.41 15.52 20.17
N PHE A 123 17.82 15.30 18.92
CA PHE A 123 17.41 14.16 18.11
C PHE A 123 17.69 12.84 18.84
N SER A 124 18.90 12.69 19.41
CA SER A 124 19.28 11.48 20.13
C SER A 124 18.36 11.24 21.34
N ALA A 125 18.10 12.29 22.13
CA ALA A 125 17.19 12.23 23.27
C ALA A 125 15.73 11.96 22.87
N VAL A 126 15.25 12.50 21.75
CA VAL A 126 13.89 12.27 21.27
C VAL A 126 13.74 10.86 20.72
N VAL A 127 14.56 10.44 19.76
CA VAL A 127 14.41 9.16 19.08
C VAL A 127 14.72 7.99 20.02
N PHE A 128 15.86 8.01 20.69
CA PHE A 128 16.29 6.88 21.51
C PHE A 128 15.75 6.94 22.94
N GLY A 129 15.48 8.15 23.47
CA GLY A 129 15.01 8.33 24.85
C GLY A 129 13.49 8.46 25.02
N TYR A 130 12.80 9.18 24.12
CA TYR A 130 11.35 9.43 24.23
C TYR A 130 10.51 8.49 23.36
N THR A 131 10.87 8.36 22.09
CA THR A 131 10.18 7.53 21.10
C THR A 131 10.45 6.05 21.39
N THR A 132 11.69 5.71 21.77
CA THR A 132 12.13 4.38 22.23
C THR A 132 11.75 3.20 21.31
N PRO A 133 11.94 3.31 19.97
CA PRO A 133 11.54 2.25 19.05
C PRO A 133 12.33 0.96 19.27
N VAL A 134 11.80 -0.17 18.82
CA VAL A 134 12.50 -1.46 18.96
C VAL A 134 13.81 -1.47 18.18
N ASN A 135 13.81 -0.94 16.96
CA ASN A 135 14.99 -0.78 16.12
C ASN A 135 15.08 0.63 15.54
N VAL A 136 16.30 1.13 15.35
CA VAL A 136 16.57 2.38 14.61
C VAL A 136 17.61 2.10 13.54
N ILE A 137 17.38 2.55 12.31
CA ILE A 137 18.41 2.55 11.25
C ILE A 137 18.78 4.00 10.99
N VAL A 138 20.05 4.34 11.19
CA VAL A 138 20.60 5.65 10.86
C VAL A 138 21.66 5.49 9.79
N SER A 139 21.55 6.26 8.71
CA SER A 139 22.62 6.39 7.72
C SER A 139 23.13 7.82 7.65
N THR A 140 24.39 7.96 7.27
CA THR A 140 25.02 9.24 7.01
C THR A 140 26.22 9.03 6.06
N PRO A 141 26.67 10.05 5.32
CA PRO A 141 27.90 9.98 4.53
C PRO A 141 29.13 9.60 5.37
N ASN A 142 30.04 8.84 4.76
CA ASN A 142 31.38 8.60 5.32
C ASN A 142 32.41 9.52 4.64
N SER A 143 32.91 10.51 5.36
CA SER A 143 33.85 11.49 4.80
C SER A 143 35.19 10.89 4.35
N GLU A 144 35.59 9.73 4.89
CA GLU A 144 36.81 9.03 4.46
C GLU A 144 36.70 8.52 3.02
N PHE A 145 35.48 8.29 2.51
CA PHE A 145 35.24 7.86 1.13
C PHE A 145 35.36 9.02 0.13
N ASN A 146 35.25 10.28 0.58
CA ASN A 146 35.19 11.45 -0.31
C ASN A 146 36.41 11.58 -1.22
N VAL A 147 37.56 11.05 -0.81
CA VAL A 147 38.79 11.02 -1.62
C VAL A 147 38.64 10.25 -2.94
N LEU A 148 37.64 9.36 -3.04
CA LEU A 148 37.34 8.58 -4.24
C LEU A 148 36.28 9.23 -5.14
N LEU A 149 35.63 10.30 -4.66
CA LEU A 149 34.58 11.01 -5.41
C LEU A 149 35.22 12.05 -6.33
N PRO A 150 35.12 11.89 -7.66
CA PRO A 150 35.79 12.79 -8.61
C PRO A 150 35.29 14.23 -8.50
N GLY A 151 36.21 15.18 -8.38
CA GLY A 151 35.89 16.61 -8.40
C GLY A 151 35.25 17.16 -7.12
N LEU A 152 35.11 16.33 -6.06
CA LEU A 152 34.55 16.78 -4.80
C LEU A 152 35.58 17.58 -3.99
N SER A 153 35.17 18.75 -3.50
CA SER A 153 35.94 19.55 -2.54
C SER A 153 35.03 19.98 -1.39
N GLY A 154 35.36 19.58 -0.16
CA GLY A 154 34.51 19.85 1.01
C GLY A 154 33.45 18.76 1.22
N PHE A 155 32.26 19.18 1.63
CA PHE A 155 31.11 18.29 1.82
C PHE A 155 30.44 17.95 0.48
N ARG A 156 29.84 16.75 0.42
CA ARG A 156 29.06 16.22 -0.71
C ARG A 156 27.87 17.09 -1.04
N ASP A 157 27.27 17.71 -0.01
CA ASP A 157 26.16 18.64 -0.16
C ASP A 157 26.43 19.94 0.61
N ARG A 158 25.93 21.07 0.09
CA ARG A 158 26.12 22.40 0.68
C ARG A 158 25.29 22.61 1.94
N ASP A 159 24.20 21.86 2.11
CA ASP A 159 23.30 21.94 3.25
C ASP A 159 23.79 21.08 4.42
N HIS A 160 24.77 20.20 4.22
CA HIS A 160 25.42 19.43 5.29
C HIS A 160 26.07 20.36 6.34
N LYS A 161 25.84 20.05 7.61
CA LYS A 161 26.43 20.75 8.77
C LYS A 161 27.73 20.09 9.21
N PHE A 162 27.87 18.80 8.95
CA PHE A 162 29.07 18.01 9.18
C PHE A 162 29.09 16.79 8.25
N GLU A 163 30.26 16.18 8.04
CA GLU A 163 30.39 14.86 7.45
C GLU A 163 31.38 14.04 8.26
N TRP A 164 30.86 13.01 8.94
CA TRP A 164 31.67 12.24 9.87
C TRP A 164 32.50 11.17 9.18
N ASN A 165 33.70 10.97 9.72
CA ASN A 165 34.48 9.77 9.44
C ASN A 165 33.92 8.57 10.23
N ARG A 166 34.47 7.38 10.01
CA ARG A 166 33.97 6.13 10.65
C ARG A 166 34.12 6.17 12.17
N ALA A 167 35.19 6.78 12.68
CA ALA A 167 35.46 6.87 14.10
C ALA A 167 34.49 7.83 14.81
N GLU A 168 34.19 8.96 14.19
CA GLU A 168 33.24 9.96 14.71
C GLU A 168 31.82 9.39 14.79
N PHE A 169 31.34 8.77 13.70
CA PHE A 169 30.03 8.12 13.68
C PHE A 169 29.93 7.00 14.71
N LYS A 170 30.96 6.15 14.81
CA LYS A 170 31.03 5.08 15.82
C LYS A 170 31.03 5.63 17.24
N SER A 171 31.77 6.70 17.51
CA SER A 171 31.83 7.35 18.83
C SER A 171 30.45 7.87 19.25
N TRP A 172 29.77 8.60 18.37
CA TRP A 172 28.40 9.07 18.60
C TRP A 172 27.42 7.92 18.84
N ALA A 173 27.43 6.91 17.97
CA ALA A 173 26.52 5.76 18.07
C ALA A 173 26.73 4.96 19.37
N LEU A 174 27.98 4.77 19.80
CA LEU A 174 28.29 4.10 21.07
C LEU A 174 27.86 4.93 22.29
N LYS A 175 27.99 6.26 22.24
CA LYS A 175 27.45 7.16 23.27
C LYS A 175 25.94 7.01 23.39
N VAL A 176 25.21 7.06 22.26
CA VAL A 176 23.76 6.85 22.21
C VAL A 176 23.38 5.48 22.81
N CYS A 177 24.08 4.42 22.43
CA CYS A 177 23.85 3.07 22.97
C CYS A 177 24.02 3.00 24.49
N PHE A 178 25.07 3.63 25.01
CA PHE A 178 25.36 3.69 26.44
C PHE A 178 24.25 4.43 27.20
N GLU A 179 23.87 5.62 26.73
CA GLU A 179 22.88 6.49 27.38
C GLU A 179 21.47 5.89 27.37
N TYR A 180 21.01 5.41 26.20
CA TYR A 180 19.61 5.02 26.00
C TYR A 180 19.36 3.51 26.02
N GLY A 181 20.40 2.69 26.16
CA GLY A 181 20.26 1.24 26.30
C GLY A 181 19.95 0.51 25.00
N TYR A 182 20.70 0.85 23.96
CA TYR A 182 20.71 0.15 22.69
C TYR A 182 22.03 -0.62 22.52
N ASP A 183 22.02 -1.60 21.63
CA ASP A 183 23.21 -2.14 20.97
C ASP A 183 23.23 -1.64 19.53
N VAL A 184 24.40 -1.56 18.90
CA VAL A 184 24.54 -1.09 17.52
C VAL A 184 25.41 -2.02 16.69
N GLU A 185 24.93 -2.32 15.49
CA GLU A 185 25.69 -2.98 14.43
C GLU A 185 26.08 -1.93 13.38
N PHE A 186 27.37 -1.91 13.01
CA PHE A 186 27.90 -0.99 12.01
C PHE A 186 28.06 -1.70 10.68
N THR A 187 27.55 -1.08 9.62
CA THR A 187 27.64 -1.56 8.23
C THR A 187 27.59 -0.35 7.28
N GLY A 188 27.34 -0.56 6.01
CA GLY A 188 27.19 0.51 5.04
C GLY A 188 26.80 0.01 3.65
N VAL A 189 26.67 0.96 2.72
CA VAL A 189 26.41 0.70 1.30
C VAL A 189 27.32 1.56 0.42
N GLY A 190 27.46 1.18 -0.86
CA GLY A 190 28.45 1.77 -1.76
C GLY A 190 29.84 1.26 -1.45
N GLU A 191 30.12 0.03 -1.86
CA GLU A 191 31.45 -0.57 -1.74
C GLU A 191 32.50 0.24 -2.51
N ALA A 192 33.68 0.38 -1.93
CA ALA A 192 34.82 0.98 -2.59
C ALA A 192 35.30 0.09 -3.75
N PRO A 193 36.03 0.66 -4.71
CA PRO A 193 36.71 -0.13 -5.73
C PRO A 193 37.61 -1.23 -5.11
N PRO A 194 37.79 -2.36 -5.82
CA PRO A 194 38.59 -3.48 -5.32
C PRO A 194 39.96 -3.05 -4.78
N GLY A 195 40.29 -3.51 -3.58
CA GLY A 195 41.56 -3.21 -2.91
C GLY A 195 41.60 -1.91 -2.09
N GLN A 196 40.51 -1.14 -2.04
CA GLN A 196 40.45 0.11 -1.26
C GLN A 196 39.44 0.07 -0.10
N GLN A 197 38.62 -0.99 0.00
CA GLN A 197 37.54 -1.11 0.99
C GLN A 197 38.02 -0.95 2.43
N ASP A 198 39.12 -1.58 2.82
CA ASP A 198 39.61 -1.48 4.20
C ASP A 198 40.08 -0.06 4.56
N CYS A 199 40.66 0.64 3.58
CA CYS A 199 41.20 1.98 3.73
C CYS A 199 40.11 3.02 3.95
N VAL A 200 39.04 3.00 3.14
CA VAL A 200 38.01 4.05 3.16
C VAL A 200 36.66 3.61 3.74
N GLY A 201 36.37 2.30 3.78
CA GLY A 201 35.07 1.77 4.15
C GLY A 201 33.99 1.96 3.08
N PHE A 202 32.73 1.92 3.50
CA PHE A 202 31.56 2.17 2.64
C PHE A 202 31.37 3.66 2.37
N CYS A 203 30.76 4.01 1.23
CA CYS A 203 30.44 5.38 0.86
C CYS A 203 29.40 6.02 1.79
N THR A 204 28.35 5.27 2.13
CA THR A 204 27.40 5.57 3.20
C THR A 204 27.67 4.61 4.35
N GLN A 205 27.83 5.13 5.56
CA GLN A 205 27.91 4.33 6.78
C GLN A 205 26.53 4.23 7.44
N ILE A 206 26.23 3.06 7.99
CA ILE A 206 24.92 2.73 8.57
C ILE A 206 25.12 2.16 9.97
N GLY A 207 24.35 2.66 10.93
CA GLY A 207 24.20 2.11 12.26
C GLY A 207 22.81 1.51 12.44
N VAL A 208 22.74 0.21 12.72
CA VAL A 208 21.49 -0.49 13.07
C VAL A 208 21.45 -0.67 14.57
N PHE A 209 20.55 0.05 15.23
CA PHE A 209 20.41 0.06 16.67
C PHE A 209 19.29 -0.87 17.10
N HIS A 210 19.57 -1.73 18.08
CA HIS A 210 18.63 -2.68 18.66
C HIS A 210 18.42 -2.35 20.14
N ARG A 211 17.16 -2.14 20.53
CA ARG A 211 16.85 -1.86 21.94
C ARG A 211 17.18 -3.08 22.80
N ARG A 212 17.97 -2.90 23.86
CA ARG A 212 18.28 -4.00 24.79
C ARG A 212 17.01 -4.46 25.51
N ARG A 213 16.69 -5.75 25.40
CA ARG A 213 15.60 -6.37 26.19
C ARG A 213 16.03 -6.40 27.66
N GLY A 214 15.17 -5.95 28.58
CA GLY A 214 15.42 -6.02 30.03
C GLY A 214 15.74 -4.70 30.74
N ARG A 215 15.63 -3.55 30.06
CA ARG A 215 15.42 -2.25 30.72
C ARG A 215 13.96 -1.82 30.59
N ASP A 216 13.06 -2.66 31.10
CA ASP A 216 11.77 -2.15 31.56
C ASP A 216 12.10 -1.32 32.82
N HIS A 217 12.22 -0.01 32.62
CA HIS A 217 12.51 1.04 33.61
C HIS A 217 13.97 1.14 34.13
N CYS A 218 14.74 2.02 33.49
CA CYS A 218 15.54 3.02 34.21
C CYS A 218 15.64 4.27 33.34
N GLY A 219 14.62 5.12 33.42
CA GLY A 219 14.43 6.28 32.55
C GLY A 219 12.99 6.81 32.48
N ALA A 220 12.02 6.14 33.12
CA ALA A 220 10.90 6.90 33.66
C ALA A 220 11.50 7.81 34.73
N LEU A 221 11.82 9.04 34.38
CA LEU A 221 11.90 10.10 35.37
C LEU A 221 10.61 10.01 36.19
N PRO A 222 10.67 9.89 37.53
CA PRO A 222 9.49 9.99 38.36
C PRO A 222 8.95 11.42 38.20
N GLY A 223 8.03 11.61 37.23
CA GLY A 223 7.56 12.93 36.86
C GLY A 223 6.88 13.13 35.50
N ASP A 224 6.56 12.11 34.69
CA ASP A 224 5.76 12.33 33.46
C ASP A 224 4.25 12.37 33.76
N GLY A 225 3.86 13.36 34.58
CA GLY A 225 2.58 14.04 34.41
C GLY A 225 2.66 15.10 33.30
N GLY A 226 3.61 14.97 32.37
CA GLY A 226 3.81 15.88 31.25
C GLY A 226 2.71 15.69 30.22
N GLU A 227 2.16 16.81 29.76
CA GLU A 227 1.20 16.86 28.66
C GLU A 227 1.66 15.99 27.49
N THR A 228 0.79 15.10 27.02
CA THR A 228 0.96 14.47 25.71
C THR A 228 0.94 15.55 24.64
N VAL A 229 2.11 15.89 24.10
CA VAL A 229 2.24 16.92 23.05
C VAL A 229 2.16 16.28 21.68
N PHE A 230 1.48 16.96 20.76
CA PHE A 230 1.32 16.59 19.36
C PHE A 230 1.76 17.75 18.45
N PRO A 231 3.05 18.14 18.48
CA PRO A 231 3.51 19.33 17.78
C PRO A 231 3.47 19.17 16.25
N TYR A 232 3.45 17.94 15.74
CA TYR A 232 3.47 17.74 14.30
C TYR A 232 2.12 18.03 13.65
N THR A 233 2.17 18.66 12.49
CA THR A 233 0.98 18.92 11.67
C THR A 233 0.74 17.74 10.74
N LEU A 234 -0.43 17.10 10.86
CA LEU A 234 -0.84 16.05 9.93
C LEU A 234 -1.10 16.66 8.56
N LEU A 235 -0.40 16.18 7.52
CA LEU A 235 -0.56 16.65 6.14
C LEU A 235 -1.36 15.67 5.29
N TYR A 236 -1.22 14.38 5.55
CA TYR A 236 -1.87 13.32 4.78
C TYR A 236 -2.13 12.12 5.68
N SER A 237 -3.31 11.52 5.57
CA SER A 237 -3.65 10.27 6.24
C SER A 237 -4.51 9.45 5.29
N VAL A 238 -4.19 8.16 5.14
CA VAL A 238 -4.97 7.24 4.34
C VAL A 238 -4.99 5.86 4.97
N ASN A 239 -6.17 5.25 4.98
CA ASN A 239 -6.37 3.85 5.37
C ASN A 239 -6.59 3.04 4.10
N TYR A 240 -5.83 1.96 3.94
CA TYR A 240 -6.00 1.04 2.83
C TYR A 240 -7.30 0.24 3.01
N PRO A 241 -8.01 -0.08 1.92
CA PRO A 241 -9.20 -0.90 1.97
C PRO A 241 -8.82 -2.29 2.51
N SER A 242 -9.58 -2.77 3.49
CA SER A 242 -9.36 -4.05 4.14
C SER A 242 -10.67 -4.78 4.32
N LEU A 243 -10.68 -6.09 4.13
CA LEU A 243 -11.85 -6.95 4.40
C LEU A 243 -12.20 -7.02 5.89
N ARG A 244 -11.34 -6.51 6.79
CA ARG A 244 -11.70 -6.31 8.20
C ARG A 244 -12.64 -5.12 8.42
N ASP A 245 -12.71 -4.19 7.47
CA ASP A 245 -13.68 -3.10 7.49
C ASP A 245 -15.01 -3.58 6.92
N ASN A 246 -16.08 -3.46 7.70
CA ASN A 246 -17.40 -3.98 7.32
C ASN A 246 -17.95 -3.34 6.04
N ASN A 247 -17.66 -2.06 5.79
CA ASN A 247 -18.14 -1.37 4.60
C ASN A 247 -17.41 -1.89 3.35
N THR A 248 -16.09 -2.06 3.45
CA THR A 248 -15.26 -2.64 2.39
C THR A 248 -15.68 -4.08 2.10
N LEU A 249 -15.85 -4.91 3.13
CA LEU A 249 -16.33 -6.29 2.99
C LEU A 249 -17.68 -6.34 2.28
N ARG A 250 -18.66 -5.54 2.72
CA ARG A 250 -19.99 -5.49 2.10
C ARG A 250 -19.92 -5.08 0.64
N ARG A 251 -19.18 -4.02 0.31
CA ARG A 251 -19.03 -3.56 -1.07
C ARG A 251 -18.44 -4.63 -1.98
N VAL A 252 -17.42 -5.35 -1.52
CA VAL A 252 -16.82 -6.46 -2.28
C VAL A 252 -17.83 -7.60 -2.41
N LEU A 253 -18.52 -7.96 -1.32
CA LEU A 253 -19.54 -9.02 -1.34
C LEU A 253 -20.66 -8.70 -2.34
N VAL A 254 -21.20 -7.49 -2.32
CA VAL A 254 -22.23 -7.03 -3.26
C VAL A 254 -21.72 -7.11 -4.70
N SER A 255 -20.50 -6.63 -4.96
CA SER A 255 -19.89 -6.69 -6.29
C SER A 255 -19.76 -8.13 -6.80
N GLU A 256 -19.30 -9.06 -5.96
CA GLU A 256 -19.19 -10.49 -6.29
C GLU A 256 -20.57 -11.12 -6.53
N VAL A 257 -21.54 -10.82 -5.67
CA VAL A 257 -22.92 -11.33 -5.79
C VAL A 257 -23.55 -10.87 -7.11
N LEU A 258 -23.45 -9.59 -7.44
CA LEU A 258 -24.02 -9.04 -8.67
C LEU A 258 -23.32 -9.62 -9.91
N TYR A 259 -21.99 -9.70 -9.90
CA TYR A 259 -21.23 -10.32 -10.99
C TYR A 259 -21.68 -11.76 -11.23
N TRP A 260 -21.71 -12.59 -10.19
CA TRP A 260 -22.06 -14.00 -10.34
C TRP A 260 -23.54 -14.23 -10.64
N ALA A 261 -24.44 -13.37 -10.13
CA ALA A 261 -25.85 -13.41 -10.49
C ALA A 261 -26.04 -13.14 -11.99
N GLU A 262 -25.29 -12.18 -12.54
CA GLU A 262 -25.25 -11.91 -13.97
C GLU A 262 -24.68 -13.09 -14.77
N GLN A 263 -23.60 -13.73 -14.30
CA GLN A 263 -23.04 -14.92 -14.96
C GLN A 263 -23.98 -16.13 -14.94
N ILE A 264 -24.69 -16.36 -13.83
CA ILE A 264 -25.69 -17.44 -13.73
C ILE A 264 -26.87 -17.13 -14.65
N LYS A 265 -27.34 -15.89 -14.68
CA LYS A 265 -28.40 -15.43 -15.59
C LYS A 265 -28.02 -15.69 -17.05
N ASN A 266 -26.83 -15.28 -17.47
CA ASN A 266 -26.40 -15.40 -18.86
C ASN A 266 -26.27 -16.85 -19.31
N ARG A 267 -25.72 -17.73 -18.47
CA ARG A 267 -25.68 -19.18 -18.74
C ARG A 267 -27.08 -19.77 -18.88
N TRP A 268 -28.00 -19.38 -18.00
CA TRP A 268 -29.39 -19.84 -18.09
C TRP A 268 -30.09 -19.36 -19.37
N ILE A 269 -29.82 -18.13 -19.80
CA ILE A 269 -30.35 -17.59 -21.08
C ILE A 269 -29.80 -18.39 -22.27
N GLU A 270 -28.48 -18.65 -22.31
CA GLU A 270 -27.84 -19.43 -23.37
C GLU A 270 -28.39 -20.87 -23.43
N GLU A 271 -28.54 -21.53 -22.28
CA GLU A 271 -29.12 -22.88 -22.21
C GLU A 271 -30.58 -22.89 -22.69
N LYS A 272 -31.35 -21.86 -22.33
CA LYS A 272 -32.74 -21.72 -22.77
C LYS A 272 -32.86 -21.48 -24.28
N SER A 273 -32.01 -20.64 -24.87
CA SER A 273 -32.02 -20.38 -26.32
C SER A 273 -31.64 -21.64 -27.11
N VAL A 274 -30.66 -22.42 -26.64
CA VAL A 274 -30.29 -23.69 -27.29
C VAL A 274 -31.43 -24.70 -27.21
N CYS A 275 -32.13 -24.79 -26.07
CA CYS A 275 -33.30 -25.68 -25.95
C CYS A 275 -34.47 -25.23 -26.84
N GLU A 276 -34.72 -23.93 -26.99
CA GLU A 276 -35.75 -23.41 -27.90
C GLU A 276 -35.39 -23.69 -29.37
N GLU A 277 -34.13 -23.48 -29.79
CA GLU A 277 -33.63 -23.82 -31.13
C GLU A 277 -33.67 -25.33 -31.42
N GLU A 278 -33.31 -26.19 -30.46
CA GLU A 278 -33.38 -27.65 -30.62
C GLU A 278 -34.83 -28.14 -30.75
N VAL A 279 -35.75 -27.56 -29.97
CA VAL A 279 -37.19 -27.88 -30.08
C VAL A 279 -37.75 -27.37 -31.41
N GLU A 280 -37.34 -26.19 -31.88
CA GLU A 280 -37.74 -25.66 -33.20
C GLU A 280 -37.17 -26.51 -34.35
N ALA A 281 -35.91 -26.94 -34.27
CA ALA A 281 -35.29 -27.86 -35.23
C ALA A 281 -35.94 -29.26 -35.22
N LEU A 282 -36.36 -29.76 -34.05
CA LEU A 282 -37.12 -31.01 -33.93
C LEU A 282 -38.55 -30.87 -34.48
N MET A 283 -39.18 -29.71 -34.31
CA MET A 283 -40.49 -29.39 -34.88
C MET A 283 -40.44 -29.28 -36.42
N ASP A 284 -39.35 -28.78 -36.98
CA ASP A 284 -39.13 -28.74 -38.44
C ASP A 284 -38.93 -30.14 -39.05
N TYR A 285 -38.49 -31.12 -38.25
CA TYR A 285 -38.34 -32.52 -38.67
C TYR A 285 -39.60 -33.38 -38.47
N SER A 286 -40.50 -33.03 -37.56
CA SER A 286 -41.78 -33.71 -37.38
C SER A 286 -42.94 -32.76 -37.58
N GLY A 287 -43.35 -32.57 -38.84
CA GLY A 287 -44.55 -31.82 -39.20
C GLY A 287 -45.84 -32.49 -38.73
N ARG A 288 -46.17 -32.38 -37.44
CA ARG A 288 -47.51 -32.57 -36.89
C ARG A 288 -47.72 -31.66 -35.67
N ARG A 289 -48.60 -30.67 -35.84
CA ARG A 289 -49.34 -30.05 -34.74
C ARG A 289 -50.27 -31.11 -34.17
N ASP A 290 -50.08 -31.49 -32.92
CA ASP A 290 -51.14 -31.57 -31.90
C ASP A 290 -50.57 -32.01 -30.54
N ASP A 291 -51.17 -31.46 -29.49
CA ASP A 291 -51.10 -31.79 -28.06
C ASP A 291 -49.81 -31.46 -27.28
N LYS A 292 -49.78 -30.24 -26.75
CA LYS A 292 -48.93 -29.80 -25.63
C LYS A 292 -49.49 -30.32 -24.30
N GLU A 293 -49.05 -31.48 -23.87
CA GLU A 293 -48.95 -31.83 -22.45
C GLU A 293 -48.08 -33.09 -22.31
N LEU A 294 -47.17 -33.11 -21.33
CA LEU A 294 -46.14 -34.12 -21.07
C LEU A 294 -44.91 -34.11 -22.00
N LEU A 295 -43.89 -33.36 -21.60
CA LEU A 295 -42.61 -33.95 -21.21
C LEU A 295 -41.75 -32.84 -20.61
N TRP A 296 -41.57 -32.83 -19.29
CA TRP A 296 -40.30 -32.48 -18.62
C TRP A 296 -40.41 -32.99 -17.20
N THR A 297 -39.89 -34.20 -16.99
CA THR A 297 -39.60 -34.74 -15.67
C THR A 297 -38.54 -33.84 -15.02
N SER A 298 -38.93 -33.15 -13.96
CA SER A 298 -38.08 -32.34 -13.11
C SER A 298 -36.99 -33.23 -12.49
N ASP A 299 -35.73 -32.99 -12.83
CA ASP A 299 -34.59 -33.55 -12.11
C ASP A 299 -34.45 -32.80 -10.77
N PRO A 300 -34.50 -33.45 -9.58
CA PRO A 300 -34.65 -32.76 -8.28
C PRO A 300 -33.43 -31.95 -7.81
N LYS A 301 -32.46 -31.65 -8.68
CA LYS A 301 -31.22 -30.96 -8.34
C LYS A 301 -31.02 -29.62 -9.05
N GLN A 302 -31.98 -29.17 -9.86
CA GLN A 302 -31.89 -27.84 -10.46
C GLN A 302 -32.57 -26.78 -9.55
N PRO A 303 -31.93 -25.62 -9.30
CA PRO A 303 -32.59 -24.52 -8.62
C PRO A 303 -33.81 -24.07 -9.43
N GLU A 304 -34.97 -23.89 -8.81
CA GLU A 304 -36.17 -23.37 -9.49
C GLU A 304 -35.93 -21.92 -9.93
N PHE A 305 -35.62 -21.72 -11.21
CA PHE A 305 -35.50 -20.39 -11.82
C PHE A 305 -36.89 -19.91 -12.26
N GLY A 306 -37.51 -19.03 -11.48
CA GLY A 306 -38.80 -18.43 -11.81
C GLY A 306 -38.65 -17.15 -12.63
N THR A 307 -39.36 -17.06 -13.76
CA THR A 307 -39.50 -15.82 -14.54
C THR A 307 -40.82 -15.12 -14.22
N LEU A 308 -40.76 -13.92 -13.67
CA LEU A 308 -41.88 -12.98 -13.65
C LEU A 308 -41.36 -11.65 -14.21
N ASN A 309 -41.92 -11.18 -15.33
CA ASN A 309 -41.65 -9.85 -15.91
C ASN A 309 -40.16 -9.49 -16.11
N ASN A 310 -39.47 -10.11 -17.09
CA ASN A 310 -38.11 -9.73 -17.48
C ASN A 310 -37.07 -9.73 -16.33
N VAL A 311 -37.31 -10.55 -15.31
CA VAL A 311 -36.45 -10.71 -14.15
C VAL A 311 -36.17 -12.19 -13.96
N VAL A 312 -34.88 -12.51 -13.82
CA VAL A 312 -34.40 -13.84 -13.47
C VAL A 312 -34.11 -13.86 -11.97
N SER A 313 -34.75 -14.80 -11.27
CA SER A 313 -34.52 -15.05 -9.85
C SER A 313 -33.34 -16.01 -9.68
N VAL A 314 -32.22 -15.51 -9.15
CA VAL A 314 -31.00 -16.30 -8.89
C VAL A 314 -30.93 -16.64 -7.39
N PRO A 315 -31.09 -17.92 -7.00
CA PRO A 315 -31.10 -18.30 -5.58
C PRO A 315 -29.77 -17.98 -4.87
N LEU A 316 -29.84 -17.42 -3.66
CA LEU A 316 -28.67 -17.17 -2.82
C LEU A 316 -27.90 -18.46 -2.51
N ALA A 317 -28.60 -19.59 -2.42
CA ALA A 317 -27.97 -20.91 -2.26
C ALA A 317 -27.07 -21.26 -3.44
N ALA A 318 -27.51 -20.96 -4.67
CA ALA A 318 -26.72 -21.19 -5.87
C ALA A 318 -25.51 -20.25 -5.93
N LEU A 319 -25.68 -18.96 -5.59
CA LEU A 319 -24.57 -18.01 -5.49
C LEU A 319 -23.53 -18.46 -4.44
N TRP A 320 -23.99 -18.88 -3.26
CA TRP A 320 -23.12 -19.32 -2.18
C TRP A 320 -22.38 -20.63 -2.52
N SER A 321 -23.03 -21.56 -3.24
CA SER A 321 -22.40 -22.83 -3.63
C SER A 321 -21.48 -22.72 -4.84
N CYS A 322 -21.84 -21.89 -5.82
CA CYS A 322 -21.12 -21.79 -7.09
C CYS A 322 -19.95 -20.80 -7.03
N CYS A 323 -19.89 -19.94 -6.01
CA CYS A 323 -18.96 -18.81 -5.94
C CYS A 323 -18.16 -18.87 -4.63
N PRO A 324 -16.94 -19.44 -4.64
CA PRO A 324 -16.15 -19.65 -3.41
C PRO A 324 -15.93 -18.36 -2.60
N LYS A 325 -15.72 -17.23 -3.29
CA LYS A 325 -15.48 -15.93 -2.65
C LYS A 325 -16.72 -15.37 -1.95
N VAL A 326 -17.92 -15.57 -2.50
CA VAL A 326 -19.18 -15.22 -1.82
C VAL A 326 -19.33 -16.06 -0.55
N GLY A 327 -18.99 -17.36 -0.64
CA GLY A 327 -18.96 -18.27 0.50
C GLY A 327 -18.00 -17.81 1.60
N GLU A 328 -16.77 -17.45 1.23
CA GLU A 328 -15.72 -16.97 2.14
C GLU A 328 -16.12 -15.66 2.84
N LEU A 329 -16.59 -14.66 2.08
CA LEU A 329 -16.92 -13.33 2.59
C LEU A 329 -18.17 -13.35 3.50
N SER A 330 -19.15 -14.18 3.17
CA SER A 330 -20.38 -14.29 3.96
C SER A 330 -20.27 -15.28 5.12
N GLY A 331 -19.45 -16.33 5.01
CA GLY A 331 -19.29 -17.41 6.00
C GLY A 331 -20.51 -18.33 6.17
N SER A 332 -21.73 -17.85 5.92
CA SER A 332 -22.96 -18.64 5.94
C SER A 332 -24.04 -17.99 5.06
N LEU A 333 -25.00 -18.79 4.61
CA LEU A 333 -26.12 -18.31 3.80
C LEU A 333 -27.02 -17.33 4.57
N GLY A 334 -27.20 -17.53 5.88
CA GLY A 334 -27.95 -16.59 6.73
C GLY A 334 -27.27 -15.22 6.83
N ASN A 335 -25.95 -15.20 6.96
CA ASN A 335 -25.18 -13.96 6.97
C ASN A 335 -25.12 -13.31 5.58
N LEU A 336 -25.02 -14.09 4.50
CA LEU A 336 -25.13 -13.59 3.13
C LEU A 336 -26.44 -12.81 2.95
N ARG A 337 -27.57 -13.43 3.30
CA ARG A 337 -28.88 -12.77 3.24
C ARG A 337 -28.88 -11.48 4.06
N HIS A 338 -28.46 -11.53 5.31
CA HIS A 338 -28.45 -10.37 6.21
C HIS A 338 -27.61 -9.20 5.66
N LEU A 339 -26.43 -9.50 5.09
CA LEU A 339 -25.55 -8.48 4.51
C LEU A 339 -26.11 -7.83 3.23
N LEU A 340 -27.06 -8.47 2.55
CA LEU A 340 -27.67 -7.97 1.31
C LEU A 340 -29.02 -7.26 1.53
N MET A 341 -29.68 -7.45 2.69
CA MET A 341 -31.06 -6.98 2.91
C MET A 341 -31.25 -5.46 2.85
N ASP A 342 -30.21 -4.69 3.15
CA ASP A 342 -30.25 -3.22 3.16
C ASP A 342 -29.38 -2.59 2.04
N GLU A 343 -28.92 -3.39 1.08
CA GLU A 343 -28.04 -2.92 0.01
C GLU A 343 -28.86 -2.40 -1.18
N PRO A 344 -28.80 -1.09 -1.52
CA PRO A 344 -29.69 -0.48 -2.51
C PRO A 344 -29.46 -0.99 -3.94
N GLU A 345 -28.26 -1.52 -4.21
CA GLU A 345 -27.88 -2.08 -5.51
C GLU A 345 -28.42 -3.51 -5.71
N VAL A 346 -28.88 -4.17 -4.65
CA VAL A 346 -29.31 -5.58 -4.67
C VAL A 346 -30.81 -5.68 -4.45
N GLN A 347 -31.53 -6.21 -5.45
CA GLN A 347 -32.96 -6.49 -5.32
C GLN A 347 -33.14 -7.94 -4.88
N LEU A 348 -33.68 -8.16 -3.68
CA LEU A 348 -34.05 -9.49 -3.20
C LEU A 348 -35.54 -9.77 -3.45
N ASN A 349 -35.88 -11.05 -3.60
CA ASN A 349 -37.27 -11.50 -3.59
C ASN A 349 -37.93 -11.35 -2.20
N GLN A 350 -39.25 -11.55 -2.11
CA GLN A 350 -40.03 -11.28 -0.89
C GLN A 350 -39.54 -12.01 0.36
N ASP A 351 -39.10 -13.26 0.19
CA ASP A 351 -38.59 -14.09 1.28
C ASP A 351 -37.07 -13.95 1.48
N GLY A 352 -36.40 -13.10 0.70
CA GLY A 352 -34.96 -12.83 0.76
C GLY A 352 -34.07 -14.02 0.40
N SER A 353 -34.59 -15.02 -0.32
CA SER A 353 -33.86 -16.24 -0.71
C SER A 353 -33.16 -16.16 -2.06
N ALA A 354 -33.44 -15.15 -2.89
CA ALA A 354 -32.87 -14.99 -4.22
C ALA A 354 -32.61 -13.52 -4.59
N VAL A 355 -31.59 -13.29 -5.43
CA VAL A 355 -31.31 -12.01 -6.08
C VAL A 355 -32.09 -11.93 -7.38
N LEU A 356 -32.73 -10.80 -7.61
CA LEU A 356 -33.52 -10.50 -8.80
C LEU A 356 -32.67 -9.72 -9.79
N VAL A 357 -32.38 -10.32 -10.95
CA VAL A 357 -31.57 -9.72 -12.00
C VAL A 357 -32.44 -9.41 -13.21
N LYS A 358 -32.46 -8.14 -13.65
CA LYS A 358 -33.22 -7.73 -14.83
C LYS A 358 -32.57 -8.24 -16.11
N TYR A 359 -33.40 -8.59 -17.08
CA TYR A 359 -33.04 -8.97 -18.44
C TYR A 359 -33.76 -8.02 -19.40
N GLN A 360 -33.00 -7.33 -20.26
CA GLN A 360 -33.56 -6.61 -21.40
C GLN A 360 -33.31 -7.48 -22.63
N GLU A 361 -34.37 -7.88 -23.33
CA GLU A 361 -34.24 -8.39 -24.69
C GLU A 361 -33.62 -7.27 -25.52
N GLN A 362 -32.47 -7.53 -26.14
CA GLN A 362 -31.97 -6.65 -27.19
C GLN A 362 -32.90 -6.85 -28.39
N ASP A 363 -33.85 -5.94 -28.59
CA ASP A 363 -34.48 -5.77 -29.89
C ASP A 363 -33.33 -5.52 -30.89
N GLN A 364 -33.18 -6.42 -31.86
CA GLN A 364 -32.28 -6.23 -32.99
C GLN A 364 -32.85 -5.14 -33.89
N ASP A 365 -32.69 -3.88 -33.48
CA ASP A 365 -32.85 -2.76 -34.40
C ASP A 365 -31.64 -2.73 -35.32
N VAL A 366 -31.91 -3.07 -36.58
CA VAL A 366 -30.98 -2.97 -37.71
C VAL A 366 -30.70 -1.48 -37.93
N ASP A 367 -29.65 -0.95 -37.32
CA ASP A 367 -29.18 0.41 -37.62
C ASP A 367 -28.43 0.41 -38.96
N THR A 368 -29.17 0.81 -39.98
CA THR A 368 -28.67 1.31 -41.27
C THR A 368 -27.78 2.55 -41.10
N ASP A 369 -26.66 2.52 -41.81
CA ASP A 369 -25.70 3.58 -42.12
C ASP A 369 -26.22 5.03 -42.06
N LEU A 370 -25.46 5.93 -41.42
CA LEU A 370 -25.25 7.30 -41.92
C LEU A 370 -23.87 7.84 -41.51
N GLU A 371 -23.17 8.37 -42.52
CA GLU A 371 -21.83 8.96 -42.54
C GLU A 371 -21.74 10.36 -41.90
N ASP A 372 -20.48 10.73 -41.65
CA ASP A 372 -19.84 12.06 -41.72
C ASP A 372 -19.99 13.10 -40.61
N GLY A 373 -18.81 13.59 -40.19
CA GLY A 373 -18.62 14.80 -39.37
C GLY A 373 -17.16 14.97 -38.92
N GLU A 374 -16.36 15.62 -39.77
CA GLU A 374 -14.96 16.02 -39.56
C GLU A 374 -14.75 17.07 -38.44
N ASP A 375 -13.47 17.11 -37.99
CA ASP A 375 -12.66 18.26 -37.56
C ASP A 375 -12.65 18.78 -36.11
N SER A 376 -11.44 18.70 -35.49
CA SER A 376 -10.53 19.84 -35.24
C SER A 376 -9.66 19.74 -33.96
N GLU A 377 -8.35 19.74 -34.20
CA GLU A 377 -7.25 20.42 -33.51
C GLU A 377 -6.88 20.08 -32.04
N GLY A 378 -5.89 19.20 -31.90
CA GLY A 378 -5.06 19.06 -30.71
C GLY A 378 -3.84 20.00 -30.73
N SER A 379 -3.83 21.00 -29.83
CA SER A 379 -2.65 21.83 -29.56
C SER A 379 -1.72 21.13 -28.54
N GLN A 380 -0.56 20.67 -29.00
CA GLN A 380 0.58 20.25 -28.17
C GLN A 380 1.35 21.49 -27.68
N CYS A 381 1.46 21.65 -26.35
CA CYS A 381 2.45 22.55 -25.74
C CYS A 381 3.58 21.73 -25.13
N PHE A 382 4.76 21.81 -25.77
CA PHE A 382 6.04 21.37 -25.22
C PHE A 382 6.49 22.37 -24.15
N TYR A 383 6.62 21.93 -22.90
CA TYR A 383 7.41 22.62 -21.90
C TYR A 383 8.76 21.94 -21.75
N ARG A 384 9.80 22.68 -22.12
CA ARG A 384 11.22 22.38 -21.95
C ARG A 384 11.59 22.72 -20.50
N ALA A 385 11.92 21.70 -19.71
CA ALA A 385 12.45 21.90 -18.36
C ALA A 385 13.98 22.01 -18.43
N GLU A 386 14.51 23.11 -17.91
CA GLU A 386 15.94 23.32 -17.66
C GLU A 386 16.37 22.47 -16.45
N GLN A 387 17.52 21.80 -16.58
CA GLN A 387 18.11 20.92 -15.58
C GLN A 387 18.88 21.74 -14.54
N GLU A 388 18.50 21.65 -13.26
CA GLU A 388 19.38 21.92 -12.13
C GLU A 388 20.14 20.61 -11.81
N GLU A 389 21.48 20.67 -11.81
CA GLU A 389 22.36 19.54 -11.46
C GLU A 389 22.31 19.28 -9.94
N ASP A 390 21.52 18.29 -9.56
CA ASP A 390 21.46 17.70 -8.23
C ASP A 390 22.47 16.54 -8.14
N TRP A 391 23.54 16.74 -7.37
CA TRP A 391 24.61 15.75 -7.21
C TRP A 391 24.21 14.54 -6.36
N GLU A 392 22.98 14.48 -5.84
CA GLU A 392 22.43 13.30 -5.14
C GLU A 392 21.76 12.27 -6.08
N ALA A 393 21.53 12.61 -7.35
CA ALA A 393 20.87 11.69 -8.29
C ALA A 393 21.81 10.61 -8.86
N ASP A 394 23.13 10.86 -8.88
CA ASP A 394 24.11 10.04 -9.59
C ASP A 394 25.31 9.55 -8.75
N VAL A 395 25.32 9.77 -7.43
CA VAL A 395 26.24 9.11 -6.50
C VAL A 395 25.46 8.18 -5.58
#